data_AF-A0A6B3GWN0-F1
#
_entry.id   AF-A0A6B3GWN0-F1
#
_cell.length_a   1.000
_cell.length_b   1.000
_cell.length_c   1.000
_cell.angle_alpha   90.00
_cell.angle_beta   90.00
_cell.angle_gamma   90.00
#
_symmetry.space_group_name_H-M   'P 1'
#
loop_
_entity.id
_entity.type
_entity.pdbx_description
1 polymer ?
#
loop_
_entity_poly.entity_id
_entity_poly.type
_entity_poly.pdbx_seq_one_letter_code
_entity_poly.pdbx_strand_id
1 'polypeptide(L)'
;MRGSLATTACMETLQVGYLHAVAAAAGCSLSQPFPDNGIDWHVSHGAPTHTVDDEVTIKVQLKCTYQIPPHPAGGAFSFTLDNAHLAKLARSPVTVHKILVVMIVPRSQ
;
A
#
# COMPACT_ATOMS: atom_id res chain seq x y z
N MET A 1 17.98 26.11 -11.73
CA MET A 1 17.54 24.94 -12.52
C MET A 1 16.80 23.99 -11.60
N ARG A 2 15.48 23.85 -11.71
CA ARG A 2 14.74 22.79 -11.00
C ARG A 2 14.75 21.57 -11.91
N GLY A 3 15.47 20.52 -11.50
CA GLY A 3 15.47 19.25 -12.23
C GLY A 3 14.05 18.72 -12.33
N SER A 4 13.64 18.31 -13.53
CA SER A 4 12.37 17.59 -13.72
C SER A 4 12.53 16.20 -13.10
N LEU A 5 12.17 16.05 -11.83
CA LEU A 5 12.07 14.70 -11.26
C LEU A 5 11.01 13.95 -12.07
N ALA A 6 11.34 12.74 -12.54
CA ALA A 6 10.41 11.93 -13.29
C ALA A 6 9.15 11.71 -12.43
N THR A 7 7.97 12.05 -12.96
CA THR A 7 6.70 12.03 -12.20
C THR A 7 6.50 10.71 -11.46
N THR A 8 6.84 9.58 -12.08
CA THR A 8 6.77 8.24 -11.45
C THR A 8 7.62 8.12 -10.19
N ALA A 9 8.84 8.68 -10.18
CA ALA A 9 9.70 8.66 -9.00
C ALA A 9 9.14 9.54 -7.87
N CYS A 10 8.51 10.68 -8.18
CA CYS A 10 7.78 11.47 -7.19
C CYS A 10 6.61 10.68 -6.59
N MET A 11 5.83 9.99 -7.43
CA MET A 11 4.67 9.20 -7.01
C MET A 11 5.08 8.07 -6.06
N GLU A 12 6.15 7.36 -6.41
CA GLU A 12 6.72 6.30 -5.58
C GLU A 12 7.24 6.85 -4.24
N THR A 13 8.04 7.93 -4.28
CA THR A 13 8.59 8.56 -3.07
C THR A 13 7.49 9.03 -2.11
N LEU A 14 6.44 9.67 -2.65
CA LEU A 14 5.32 10.15 -1.85
C LEU A 14 4.56 9.00 -1.21
N GLN A 15 4.28 7.95 -1.98
CA GLN A 15 3.54 6.80 -1.48
C GLN A 15 4.30 6.04 -0.40
N VAL A 16 5.61 5.83 -0.60
CA VAL A 16 6.49 5.21 0.41
C VAL A 16 6.56 6.09 1.65
N GLY A 17 6.79 7.40 1.51
CA GLY A 17 6.86 8.33 2.63
C GLY A 17 5.58 8.36 3.47
N TYR A 18 4.42 8.33 2.81
CA TYR A 18 3.13 8.27 3.51
C TYR A 18 2.92 6.94 4.25
N LEU A 19 3.26 5.80 3.64
CA LEU A 19 3.20 4.51 4.32
C LEU A 19 4.09 4.51 5.58
N HIS A 20 5.31 5.04 5.49
CA HIS A 20 6.21 5.18 6.63
C HIS A 20 5.61 6.02 7.75
N ALA A 21 5.00 7.16 7.41
CA ALA A 21 4.36 8.03 8.41
C ALA A 21 3.20 7.31 9.12
N VAL A 22 2.34 6.61 8.36
CA VAL A 22 1.21 5.85 8.93
C VAL A 22 1.69 4.68 9.79
N ALA A 23 2.67 3.91 9.30
CA ALA A 23 3.21 2.78 10.04
C ALA A 23 3.86 3.24 11.35
N ALA A 24 4.68 4.29 11.32
CA ALA A 24 5.30 4.84 12.50
C ALA A 24 4.27 5.37 13.51
N ALA A 25 3.24 6.09 13.04
CA ALA A 25 2.16 6.58 13.89
C ALA A 25 1.34 5.46 14.52
N ALA A 26 1.21 4.33 13.82
CA ALA A 26 0.54 3.13 14.31
C ALA A 26 1.44 2.22 15.18
N GLY A 27 2.71 2.56 15.38
CA GLY A 27 3.66 1.71 16.11
C GLY A 27 4.05 0.43 15.36
N CYS A 28 3.89 0.41 14.04
CA CYS A 28 4.23 -0.72 13.20
C CYS A 28 5.69 -0.64 12.69
N SER A 29 6.30 -1.82 12.50
CA SER A 29 7.58 -1.99 11.83
C SER A 29 7.38 -2.23 10.34
N LEU A 30 8.30 -1.73 9.52
CA LEU A 30 8.31 -1.89 8.07
C LEU A 30 9.55 -2.66 7.62
N SER A 31 9.37 -3.62 6.72
CA SER A 31 10.48 -4.27 6.02
C SER A 31 10.16 -4.51 4.55
N GLN A 32 11.15 -4.34 3.68
CA GLN A 32 11.01 -4.57 2.25
C GLN A 32 11.38 -6.03 1.93
N PRO A 33 10.53 -6.81 1.24
CA PRO A 33 10.84 -8.18 0.89
C PRO A 33 11.91 -8.25 -0.20
N PHE A 34 12.75 -9.28 -0.13
CA PHE A 34 13.73 -9.59 -1.16
C PHE A 34 13.72 -11.10 -1.46
N PRO A 35 13.48 -11.54 -2.71
CA PRO A 35 13.13 -10.73 -3.89
C PRO A 35 11.69 -10.18 -3.86
N ASP A 36 11.45 -9.06 -4.54
CA ASP A 36 10.11 -8.46 -4.66
C ASP A 36 9.22 -9.31 -5.59
N ASN A 37 8.23 -9.98 -4.99
CA ASN A 37 7.26 -10.83 -5.68
C ASN A 37 5.89 -10.13 -5.85
N GLY A 38 5.91 -8.81 -6.06
CA GLY A 38 4.73 -7.96 -6.17
C GLY A 38 4.15 -7.57 -4.81
N ILE A 39 4.97 -7.56 -3.77
CA ILE A 39 4.66 -7.07 -2.43
C ILE A 39 5.71 -6.02 -2.12
N ASP A 40 5.29 -4.78 -1.94
CA ASP A 40 6.22 -3.68 -1.72
C ASP A 40 6.74 -3.67 -0.27
N TRP A 41 5.89 -4.03 0.70
CA TRP A 41 6.23 -3.96 2.13
C TRP A 41 5.62 -5.10 2.95
N HIS A 42 6.32 -5.48 4.00
CA HIS A 42 5.75 -6.17 5.15
C HIS A 42 5.56 -5.15 6.28
N VAL A 43 4.35 -5.13 6.84
CA VAL A 43 4.01 -4.32 8.02
C VAL A 43 3.79 -5.28 9.17
N SER A 44 4.54 -5.06 10.26
CA SER A 44 4.45 -5.88 11.46
C SER A 44 4.02 -5.05 12.66
N HIS A 45 3.19 -5.60 13.53
CA HIS A 45 2.74 -4.94 14.75
C HIS A 45 2.66 -5.96 15.88
N GLY A 46 3.21 -5.63 17.04
CA GLY A 46 3.09 -6.43 18.26
C GLY A 46 2.20 -5.72 19.27
N ALA A 47 1.36 -6.47 19.98
CA ALA A 47 0.53 -5.92 21.05
C ALA A 47 0.36 -6.93 22.21
N PRO A 48 0.30 -6.47 23.47
CA PRO A 48 0.09 -7.35 24.63
C PRO A 48 -1.21 -8.15 24.60
N THR A 49 -2.17 -7.73 23.77
CA THR A 49 -3.48 -8.37 23.60
C THR A 49 -3.44 -9.56 22.65
N HIS A 50 -2.32 -9.82 21.98
CA HIS A 50 -2.20 -10.99 21.13
C HIS A 50 -2.25 -12.29 21.95
N THR A 51 -2.96 -13.30 21.45
CA THR A 51 -3.19 -14.56 22.17
C THR A 51 -2.48 -15.76 21.55
N VAL A 52 -1.92 -15.62 20.35
CA VAL A 52 -1.29 -16.71 19.59
C VAL A 52 0.18 -16.39 19.31
N ASP A 53 0.44 -15.28 18.62
CA ASP A 53 1.79 -14.81 18.28
C ASP A 53 2.02 -13.40 18.86
N ASP A 54 3.22 -13.10 19.35
CA ASP A 54 3.55 -11.78 19.90
C ASP A 54 3.53 -10.65 18.86
N GLU A 55 3.59 -11.01 17.57
CA GLU A 55 3.62 -10.08 16.44
C GLU A 55 2.77 -10.61 15.28
N VAL A 56 2.00 -9.73 14.64
CA VAL A 56 1.31 -10.03 13.38
C VAL A 56 2.01 -9.32 12.23
N THR A 57 2.25 -10.04 11.13
CA THR A 57 2.80 -9.47 9.90
C THR A 57 1.78 -9.56 8.76
N ILE A 58 1.55 -8.45 8.07
CA ILE A 58 0.75 -8.40 6.85
C ILE A 58 1.60 -7.98 5.65
N LYS A 59 1.21 -8.45 4.47
CA LYS A 59 1.84 -8.08 3.20
C LYS A 59 1.08 -6.92 2.58
N VAL A 60 1.80 -5.87 2.21
CA VAL A 60 1.23 -4.66 1.64
C VAL A 60 1.73 -4.48 0.23
N GLN A 61 0.79 -4.27 -0.69
CA GLN A 61 1.09 -3.83 -2.03
C GLN A 61 0.65 -2.38 -2.19
N LEU A 62 1.51 -1.59 -2.83
CA LEU A 62 1.34 -0.18 -3.09
C LEU A 62 1.02 0.02 -4.58
N LYS A 63 -0.04 0.77 -4.85
CA LYS A 63 -0.34 1.30 -6.18
C LYS A 63 -0.60 2.79 -6.12
N CYS A 64 -0.17 3.51 -7.13
CA CYS A 64 -0.38 4.94 -7.24
C CYS A 64 -1.11 5.25 -8.54
N THR A 65 -2.12 6.13 -8.49
CA THR A 65 -2.86 6.60 -9.68
C THR A 65 -3.10 8.10 -9.58
N TYR A 66 -3.21 8.76 -10.73
CA TYR A 66 -3.64 10.16 -10.84
C TYR A 66 -5.03 10.29 -11.48
N GLN A 67 -5.58 9.19 -11.99
CA GLN A 67 -6.81 9.19 -12.77
C GLN A 67 -7.96 8.67 -11.91
N ILE A 68 -8.82 9.59 -11.50
CA ILE A 68 -10.17 9.28 -11.02
C ILE A 68 -11.19 9.86 -12.02
N PRO A 69 -12.37 9.24 -12.17
CA PRO A 69 -13.47 9.88 -12.87
C PRO A 69 -13.76 11.27 -12.27
N PRO A 70 -14.11 12.28 -13.08
CA PRO A 70 -14.52 13.57 -12.54
C PRO A 70 -15.73 13.36 -11.63
N HIS A 71 -15.64 13.88 -10.40
CA HIS A 71 -16.70 13.84 -9.39
C HIS A 71 -17.13 12.42 -8.95
N PRO A 72 -16.26 11.67 -8.24
CA PRO A 72 -16.70 10.41 -7.62
C PRO A 72 -17.80 10.69 -6.60
N ALA A 73 -18.86 9.88 -6.63
CA ALA A 73 -19.92 9.98 -5.64
C ALA A 73 -19.41 9.48 -4.27
N GLY A 74 -18.99 10.40 -3.40
CA GLY A 74 -18.60 10.10 -2.02
C GLY A 74 -17.10 9.90 -1.79
N GLY A 75 -16.75 9.29 -0.64
CA GLY A 75 -15.37 9.12 -0.17
C GLY A 75 -14.58 7.95 -0.77
N ALA A 76 -15.05 7.37 -1.87
CA ALA A 76 -14.44 6.21 -2.53
C ALA A 76 -14.16 6.52 -4.01
N PHE A 77 -13.22 5.78 -4.60
CA PHE A 77 -12.90 5.89 -6.02
C PHE A 77 -12.74 4.50 -6.65
N SER A 78 -12.93 4.42 -7.96
CA SER A 78 -12.75 3.19 -8.72
C SER A 78 -11.29 3.00 -9.12
N PHE A 79 -10.79 1.78 -8.98
CA PHE A 79 -9.47 1.37 -9.42
C PHE A 79 -9.57 0.06 -10.21
N THR A 80 -8.97 0.02 -11.40
CA THR A 80 -8.98 -1.18 -12.24
C THR A 80 -7.89 -2.15 -11.78
N LEU A 81 -8.28 -3.40 -11.55
CA LEU A 81 -7.39 -4.49 -11.20
C LEU A 81 -7.56 -5.64 -12.18
N ASP A 82 -6.47 -6.35 -12.50
CA ASP A 82 -6.57 -7.61 -13.23
C ASP A 82 -7.39 -8.64 -12.42
N ASN A 83 -8.20 -9.46 -13.11
CA ASN A 83 -9.08 -10.42 -12.45
C ASN A 83 -8.32 -11.51 -11.69
N ALA A 84 -7.18 -11.98 -12.20
CA ALA A 84 -6.36 -12.95 -11.49
C ALA A 84 -5.73 -12.31 -10.25
N HIS A 85 -5.37 -11.04 -10.33
CA HIS A 85 -4.89 -10.29 -9.18
C HIS A 85 -6.01 -10.07 -8.13
N LEU A 86 -7.23 -9.70 -8.54
CA LEU A 86 -8.38 -9.60 -7.65
C LEU A 86 -8.66 -10.93 -6.93
N ALA A 87 -8.70 -12.04 -7.68
CA ALA A 87 -8.89 -13.37 -7.12
C ALA A 87 -7.77 -13.77 -6.13
N LYS A 88 -6.53 -13.31 -6.37
CA LYS A 88 -5.41 -13.52 -5.44
C LYS A 88 -5.57 -12.75 -4.14
N LEU A 89 -6.06 -11.50 -4.20
CA LEU A 89 -6.31 -10.66 -3.01
C LEU A 89 -7.55 -11.12 -2.22
N ALA A 90 -8.61 -11.53 -2.91
CA ALA A 90 -9.88 -11.96 -2.30
C ALA A 90 -9.86 -13.39 -1.75
N ARG A 91 -8.72 -14.09 -1.83
CA ARG A 91 -8.60 -15.48 -1.36
C ARG A 91 -8.87 -15.56 0.14
N SER A 92 -9.68 -16.54 0.54
CA SER A 92 -9.95 -16.87 1.94
C SER A 92 -10.17 -18.38 2.11
N PRO A 93 -9.68 -19.01 3.19
CA PRO A 93 -8.84 -18.42 4.24
C PRO A 93 -7.40 -18.17 3.76
N VAL A 94 -6.69 -17.27 4.44
CA VAL A 94 -5.26 -17.00 4.21
C VAL A 94 -4.49 -17.07 5.53
N THR A 95 -3.30 -17.66 5.49
CA THR A 95 -2.38 -17.67 6.64
C THR A 95 -1.73 -16.30 6.85
N VAL A 96 -1.38 -15.61 5.76
CA VAL A 96 -0.80 -14.25 5.80
C VAL A 96 -1.69 -13.32 5.01
N HIS A 97 -2.26 -12.34 5.70
CA HIS A 97 -3.14 -11.35 5.10
C HIS A 97 -2.38 -10.45 4.13
N LYS A 98 -3.08 -10.04 3.07
CA LYS A 98 -2.58 -9.13 2.05
C LYS A 98 -3.52 -7.96 1.90
N ILE A 99 -2.97 -6.75 1.88
CA ILE A 99 -3.73 -5.54 1.61
C ILE A 99 -3.14 -4.79 0.42
N LEU A 100 -4.01 -4.23 -0.41
CA LEU A 100 -3.66 -3.35 -1.51
C LEU A 100 -4.00 -1.92 -1.11
N VAL A 101 -3.00 -1.04 -1.05
CA VAL A 101 -3.17 0.39 -0.79
C VAL A 101 -3.03 1.14 -2.10
N VAL A 102 -4.11 1.77 -2.53
CA VAL A 102 -4.13 2.60 -3.74
C VAL A 102 -4.16 4.06 -3.34
N MET A 103 -3.11 4.80 -3.70
CA MET A 103 -3.00 6.23 -3.44
C MET A 103 -3.36 7.03 -4.68
N ILE A 104 -4.21 8.05 -4.51
CA ILE A 104 -4.43 9.07 -5.54
C ILE A 104 -3.46 10.21 -5.31
N VAL A 105 -2.74 10.60 -6.36
CA VAL A 105 -1.79 11.73 -6.32
C VAL A 105 -2.12 12.77 -7.39
N PRO A 106 -1.86 14.06 -7.14
CA PRO A 106 -2.05 15.11 -8.14
C PRO A 106 -1.15 14.92 -9.36
N ARG A 107 -1.66 15.17 -10.57
CA ARG A 107 -0.91 15.02 -11.84
C ARG A 107 0.11 16.14 -12.08
N SER A 108 -0.03 17.27 -11.41
CA SER A 108 0.83 18.45 -11.54
C SER A 108 0.57 19.42 -10.37
N GLN A 109 1.65 19.92 -9.76
CA GLN A 109 1.69 21.28 -9.20
C GLN A 109 2.60 22.13 -10.07
#